data_AF-A0A0Q9J1I8-F1
#
_entry.id   AF-A0A0Q9J1I8-F1
#
_cell.length_a   1.000
_cell.length_b   1.000
_cell.length_c   1.000
_cell.angle_alpha   90.00
_cell.angle_beta   90.00
_cell.angle_gamma   90.00
#
_symmetry.space_group_name_H-M   'P 1'
#
loop_
_entity.id
_entity.type
_entity.pdbx_description
1 polymer ?
#
loop_
_entity_poly.entity_id
_entity_poly.type
_entity_poly.pdbx_seq_one_letter_code
_entity_poly.pdbx_strand_id
1 'polypeptide(L)'
;MRFFPGMAIYQALAATGAVRFNFRGQIVSVSGVPIGGNISYRLQLNGRSIPASLLNFPVQRYDSVALELIYNPFFREDEAESEVEAEDTN
;
A
#
# COMPACT_ATOMS: atom_id res chain seq x y z
N MET A 1 11.60 18.06 -2.14
CA MET A 1 11.70 17.14 -3.30
C MET A 1 11.55 17.94 -4.59
N ARG A 2 12.31 17.62 -5.66
CA ARG A 2 12.25 18.35 -6.94
C ARG A 2 11.28 17.66 -7.90
N PHE A 3 10.21 18.35 -8.28
CA PHE A 3 9.24 17.90 -9.28
C PHE A 3 9.81 18.00 -10.70
N PHE A 4 9.44 17.06 -11.58
CA PHE A 4 9.65 17.16 -13.03
C PHE A 4 8.40 16.69 -13.80
N PRO A 5 8.14 17.24 -15.00
CA PRO A 5 6.98 16.84 -15.80
C PRO A 5 6.99 15.34 -16.12
N GLY A 6 5.84 14.67 -15.96
CA GLY A 6 5.72 13.23 -16.20
C GLY A 6 6.21 12.34 -15.04
N MET A 7 6.61 12.93 -13.91
CA MET A 7 6.90 12.17 -12.69
C MET A 7 5.65 11.38 -12.27
N ALA A 8 5.80 10.09 -12.04
CA ALA A 8 4.72 9.24 -11.53
C ALA A 8 4.66 9.26 -9.99
N ILE A 9 3.51 8.90 -9.42
CA ILE A 9 3.33 8.79 -7.96
C ILE A 9 4.39 7.89 -7.33
N TYR A 10 4.72 6.74 -7.94
CA TYR A 10 5.75 5.85 -7.41
C TYR A 10 7.14 6.52 -7.36
N GLN A 11 7.48 7.33 -8.38
CA GLN A 11 8.74 8.07 -8.40
C GLN A 11 8.73 9.17 -7.34
N ALA A 12 7.57 9.82 -7.15
CA ALA A 12 7.36 10.80 -6.11
C ALA A 12 7.66 10.20 -4.72
N LEU A 13 7.07 9.04 -4.44
CA LEU A 13 7.27 8.31 -3.19
C LEU A 13 8.71 7.76 -3.06
N ALA A 14 9.28 7.20 -4.13
CA ALA A 14 10.62 6.63 -4.12
C ALA A 14 11.70 7.70 -3.82
N ALA A 15 11.56 8.90 -4.37
CA ALA A 15 12.56 9.95 -4.14
C ALA A 15 12.49 10.56 -2.72
N THR A 16 11.47 10.24 -1.92
CA THR A 16 11.50 10.55 -0.48
C THR A 16 12.47 9.64 0.28
N GLY A 17 12.84 8.48 -0.27
CA GLY A 17 13.63 7.46 0.42
C GLY A 17 12.87 6.70 1.52
N ALA A 18 11.66 7.14 1.87
CA ALA A 18 10.85 6.48 2.89
C ALA A 18 10.16 5.21 2.36
N VAL A 19 9.81 5.17 1.08
CA VAL A 19 9.05 4.05 0.50
C VAL A 19 9.97 3.15 -0.32
N ARG A 20 9.92 1.83 -0.07
CA ARG A 20 10.59 0.83 -0.90
C ARG A 20 9.58 0.04 -1.72
N PHE A 21 10.02 -0.29 -2.93
CA PHE A 21 9.25 -1.05 -3.91
C PHE A 21 9.95 -2.37 -4.22
N ASN A 22 9.18 -3.40 -4.57
CA ASN A 22 9.72 -4.62 -5.14
C ASN A 22 9.91 -4.50 -6.67
N PHE A 23 10.48 -5.55 -7.28
CA PHE A 23 10.68 -5.63 -8.73
C PHE A 23 9.38 -5.57 -9.55
N ARG A 24 8.21 -5.78 -8.94
CA ARG A 24 6.89 -5.68 -9.58
C ARG A 24 6.27 -4.28 -9.43
N GLY A 25 6.97 -3.32 -8.81
CA GLY A 25 6.48 -1.96 -8.57
C GLY A 25 5.48 -1.85 -7.42
N GLN A 26 5.36 -2.86 -6.56
CA GLN A 26 4.49 -2.84 -5.39
C GLN A 26 5.23 -2.28 -4.18
N ILE A 27 4.52 -1.56 -3.32
CA ILE A 27 5.07 -1.03 -2.06
C ILE A 27 5.27 -2.19 -1.09
N VAL A 28 6.50 -2.37 -0.62
CA VAL A 28 6.86 -3.45 0.33
C VAL A 28 7.25 -2.93 1.70
N SER A 29 7.68 -1.67 1.81
CA SER A 29 7.96 -1.08 3.11
C SER A 29 7.85 0.43 3.08
N VAL A 30 7.47 1.02 4.20
CA VAL A 30 7.32 2.46 4.39
C VAL A 30 8.02 2.86 5.68
N SER A 31 8.99 3.77 5.60
CA SER A 31 9.81 4.24 6.71
C SER A 31 10.46 3.10 7.52
N GLY A 32 10.81 2.00 6.86
CA GLY A 32 11.37 0.80 7.50
C GLY A 32 10.33 -0.20 8.02
N VAL A 33 9.04 0.13 8.00
CA VAL A 33 7.96 -0.79 8.38
C VAL A 33 7.56 -1.64 7.17
N PRO A 34 7.68 -2.98 7.22
CA PRO A 34 7.24 -3.85 6.14
C PRO A 34 5.71 -3.86 6.02
N ILE A 35 5.22 -3.83 4.78
CA ILE A 35 3.80 -4.00 4.48
C ILE A 35 3.49 -5.50 4.37
N GLY A 36 2.48 -5.97 5.09
CA GLY A 36 2.08 -7.37 5.13
C GLY A 36 1.41 -7.76 6.45
N GLY A 37 0.65 -8.86 6.43
CA GLY A 37 -0.12 -9.35 7.59
C GLY A 37 -1.05 -8.28 8.15
N ASN A 38 -0.83 -7.91 9.40
CA ASN A 38 -1.59 -6.88 10.13
C ASN A 38 -1.31 -5.43 9.68
N ILE A 39 -0.34 -5.20 8.79
CA ILE A 39 0.07 -3.87 8.36
C ILE A 39 -0.36 -3.66 6.91
N SER A 40 -1.25 -2.69 6.72
CA SER A 40 -1.71 -2.23 5.42
C SER A 40 -1.36 -0.75 5.22
N TYR A 41 -1.59 -0.23 4.02
CA TYR A 41 -1.37 1.18 3.73
C TYR A 41 -2.54 1.78 2.95
N ARG A 42 -2.70 3.09 3.09
CA ARG A 42 -3.63 3.90 2.30
C ARG A 42 -2.84 4.96 1.54
N LEU A 43 -3.01 4.96 0.22
CA LEU A 43 -2.41 5.97 -0.65
C LEU A 43 -3.43 7.09 -0.86
N GLN A 44 -2.98 8.33 -0.73
CA GLN A 44 -3.80 9.50 -0.95
C GLN A 44 -3.16 10.45 -1.96
N LEU A 45 -3.99 11.00 -2.84
CA LEU A 45 -3.63 12.07 -3.77
C LEU A 45 -4.55 13.25 -3.49
N ASN A 46 -3.97 14.40 -3.12
CA ASN A 46 -4.69 15.62 -2.77
C ASN A 46 -5.79 15.38 -1.72
N GLY A 47 -5.50 14.54 -0.72
CA GLY A 47 -6.44 14.14 0.34
C GLY A 47 -7.50 13.11 -0.06
N ARG A 48 -7.48 12.59 -1.29
CA ARG A 48 -8.39 11.53 -1.75
C ARG A 48 -7.69 10.18 -1.73
N SER A 49 -8.31 9.18 -1.10
CA SER A 49 -7.81 7.81 -1.15
C SER A 49 -7.85 7.29 -2.58
N ILE A 50 -6.71 6.80 -3.06
CA ILE A 50 -6.57 6.22 -4.40
C ILE A 50 -6.07 4.77 -4.31
N PRO A 51 -6.48 3.90 -5.25
CA PRO A 51 -5.96 2.55 -5.32
C PRO A 51 -4.47 2.53 -5.70
N ALA A 52 -3.74 1.52 -5.24
CA ALA A 52 -2.32 1.32 -5.57
C ALA A 52 -2.07 1.09 -7.07
N SER A 53 -3.08 0.71 -7.85
CA SER A 53 -2.99 0.63 -9.32
C SER A 53 -2.64 1.97 -9.97
N LEU A 54 -2.91 3.09 -9.30
CA LEU A 54 -2.57 4.43 -9.77
C LEU A 54 -1.16 4.88 -9.42
N LEU A 55 -0.28 4.01 -8.91
CA LEU A 55 1.12 4.35 -8.64
C LEU A 55 1.88 4.85 -9.88
N ASN A 56 1.48 4.40 -11.07
CA ASN A 56 2.06 4.86 -12.34
C ASN A 56 1.41 6.14 -12.89
N PHE A 57 0.40 6.67 -12.22
CA PHE A 57 -0.28 7.90 -12.64
C PHE A 57 0.66 9.10 -12.50
N PRO A 58 0.70 10.02 -13.48
CA PRO A 58 1.55 11.20 -13.41
C PRO A 58 1.03 12.18 -12.35
N VAL A 59 1.93 12.66 -11.48
CA VAL A 59 1.63 13.77 -10.57
C VAL A 59 1.74 15.10 -11.31
N GLN A 60 0.90 16.06 -10.93
CA GLN A 60 0.96 17.44 -11.40
C GLN A 60 1.75 18.32 -10.42
N ARG A 61 2.12 19.51 -10.90
CA ARG A 61 2.74 20.51 -10.02
C ARG A 61 1.73 20.90 -8.94
N TYR A 62 2.19 20.92 -7.68
CA TYR A 62 1.39 21.19 -6.48
C TYR A 62 0.48 20.07 -6.01
N ASP A 63 0.53 18.88 -6.63
CA ASP A 63 -0.11 17.71 -6.05
C ASP A 63 0.57 17.31 -4.74
N SER A 64 -0.25 16.91 -3.76
CA SER A 64 0.18 16.31 -2.51
C SER A 64 -0.07 14.81 -2.56
N VAL A 65 0.99 14.02 -2.46
CA VAL A 65 0.91 12.57 -2.31
C VAL A 65 1.18 12.24 -0.85
N ALA A 66 0.22 11.59 -0.19
CA ALA A 66 0.37 11.10 1.17
C ALA A 66 0.23 9.59 1.20
N LEU A 67 0.94 8.96 2.13
CA LEU A 67 0.86 7.54 2.37
C LEU A 67 0.74 7.29 3.88
N GLU A 68 -0.33 6.60 4.26
CA GLU A 68 -0.65 6.30 5.65
C GLU A 68 -0.48 4.81 5.91
N LEU A 69 0.12 4.48 7.05
CA LEU A 69 0.20 3.11 7.55
C LEU A 69 -1.01 2.82 8.44
N ILE A 70 -1.68 1.70 8.17
CA ILE A 70 -2.83 1.25 8.93
C ILE A 70 -2.47 -0.10 9.54
N TYR A 71 -2.35 -0.12 10.86
CA TYR A 71 -2.20 -1.35 11.63
C TYR A 71 -3.58 -1.87 12.03
N ASN A 72 -3.92 -3.08 11.58
CA ASN A 72 -5.12 -3.79 12.02
C ASN A 72 -4.71 -4.98 12.90
N PRO A 73 -4.91 -4.92 14.22
CA PRO A 73 -4.53 -6.01 15.14
C PRO A 73 -5.39 -7.27 14.98
N PHE A 74 -6.45 -7.23 14.18
CA PHE A 74 -7.43 -8.32 14.05
C PHE A 74 -7.24 -9.20 12.80
N PHE A 75 -6.28 -8.92 11.91
CA PHE A 75 -5.93 -9.86 10.82
C PHE A 75 -5.06 -10.99 11.35
N ARG A 76 -5.65 -11.84 12.19
CA ARG A 76 -5.07 -13.10 12.63
C ARG A 76 -5.25 -14.13 11.52
N GLU A 77 -4.26 -14.96 11.27
CA GLU A 77 -4.26 -16.05 10.27
C GLU A 77 -5.29 -17.17 10.57
N ASP A 78 -6.22 -16.94 11.50
CA ASP A 78 -7.12 -17.93 12.11
C ASP A 78 -8.45 -18.12 11.32
N GLU A 79 -8.66 -17.41 10.20
CA GLU A 79 -9.88 -17.55 9.36
C GLU A 79 -9.76 -18.63 8.27
N ALA A 80 -8.71 -19.47 8.27
CA ALA A 80 -8.48 -20.49 7.23
C ALA A 80 -8.93 -21.92 7.59
N GLU A 81 -9.41 -22.20 8.82
CA GLU A 81 -9.70 -23.58 9.28
C GLU A 81 -11.16 -23.83 9.72
N SER A 82 -12.14 -23.07 9.24
CA SER A 82 -13.56 -23.33 9.55
C SER A 82 -14.39 -23.65 8.31
N GLU A 83 -14.00 -24.65 7.52
CA GLU A 83 -14.86 -25.19 6.44
C GLU A 83 -14.67 -26.68 6.12
N VAL A 84 -14.21 -27.49 7.09
CA VAL A 84 -14.11 -28.97 6.92
C VAL A 84 -14.54 -29.73 8.18
N GLU A 85 -15.77 -29.53 8.66
CA GLU A 85 -16.40 -30.51 9.55
C GLU A 85 -17.93 -30.30 9.63
N ALA A 86 -18.64 -30.57 8.53
CA ALA A 86 -20.11 -30.60 8.55
C ALA A 86 -20.71 -31.57 7.52
N GLU A 87 -20.08 -32.72 7.28
CA GLU A 87 -20.73 -33.87 6.65
C GLU A 87 -20.12 -35.13 7.25
N ASP A 88 -20.64 -35.56 8.42
CA ASP A 88 -20.79 -36.97 8.77
C ASP A 88 -21.35 -37.10 10.18
N THR A 89 -22.67 -37.02 10.34
CA THR A 89 -23.35 -37.75 11.43
C THR A 89 -24.78 -38.12 11.01
N ASN A 90 -24.89 -39.36 10.52
CA ASN A 90 -25.93 -40.38 10.74
C ASN A 90 -27.42 -39.98 10.68
#